data_AF-A0A846X169-F1
#
_entry.id   AF-A0A846X169-F1
#
_cell.length_a   1.000
_cell.length_b   1.000
_cell.length_c   1.000
_cell.angle_alpha   90.00
_cell.angle_beta   90.00
_cell.angle_gamma   90.00
#
_symmetry.space_group_name_H-M   'P 1'
#
loop_
_entity.id
_entity.type
_entity.pdbx_description
1 polymer ?
#
loop_
_entity_poly.entity_id
_entity_poly.type
_entity_poly.pdbx_seq_one_letter_code
_entity_poly.pdbx_strand_id
1 'polypeptide(L)'
;MSNESERPRVLEYPGDGFVITWEPTRCRHAAECVHGLPGVFDSARRPWIATDGANADEVVTVVDRCPSYALGYRTADGRIRTAPEDAGAP
;
A
#
# COMPACT_ATOMS: atom_id res chain seq x y z
N MET A 1 -15.39 7.72 -26.15
CA MET A 1 -16.03 6.97 -25.04
C MET A 1 -14.93 6.61 -24.07
N SER A 2 -14.66 7.46 -23.09
CA SER A 2 -13.62 7.22 -22.08
C SER A 2 -14.09 6.05 -21.22
N ASN A 3 -13.33 4.95 -21.24
CA ASN A 3 -13.73 3.69 -20.67
C ASN A 3 -13.61 3.78 -19.14
N GLU A 4 -14.74 3.82 -18.45
CA GLU A 4 -14.84 3.89 -16.98
C GLU A 4 -14.22 2.67 -16.26
N SER A 5 -13.81 1.65 -17.03
CA SER A 5 -13.22 0.38 -16.60
C SER A 5 -11.72 0.45 -16.27
N GLU A 6 -11.06 1.58 -16.48
CA GLU A 6 -9.59 1.72 -16.37
C GLU A 6 -9.12 2.28 -15.02
N ARG A 7 -10.03 2.57 -14.07
CA ARG A 7 -9.63 3.09 -12.76
C ARG A 7 -8.90 1.99 -11.97
N PRO A 8 -7.66 2.24 -11.51
CA PRO A 8 -6.95 1.26 -10.70
C PRO A 8 -7.77 0.93 -9.45
N ARG A 9 -7.93 -0.37 -9.17
CA ARG A 9 -8.64 -0.84 -7.97
C ARG A 9 -7.73 -0.65 -6.76
N VAL A 10 -7.73 0.56 -6.21
CA VAL A 10 -7.05 0.86 -4.95
C VAL A 10 -7.93 0.37 -3.79
N LEU A 11 -7.36 -0.51 -2.97
CA LEU A 11 -7.94 -1.00 -1.74
C LEU A 11 -7.34 -0.23 -0.57
N GLU A 12 -8.18 0.14 0.39
CA GLU A 12 -7.75 0.94 1.55
C GLU A 12 -7.94 0.14 2.83
N TYR A 13 -6.92 0.17 3.69
CA TYR A 13 -6.87 -0.53 4.96
C TYR A 13 -6.61 0.49 6.06
N PRO A 14 -7.66 0.98 6.74
CA PRO A 14 -7.50 1.94 7.83
C PRO A 14 -6.88 1.26 9.06
N GLY A 15 -5.95 1.96 9.70
CA GLY A 15 -5.35 1.61 10.98
C GLY A 15 -5.42 2.79 11.95
N ASP A 16 -4.77 2.67 13.10
CA ASP A 16 -4.73 3.74 14.10
C ASP A 16 -3.75 4.83 13.68
N GLY A 17 -4.27 5.98 13.24
CA GLY A 17 -3.45 7.12 12.81
C GLY A 17 -2.80 6.96 11.42
N PHE A 18 -3.16 5.94 10.65
CA PHE A 18 -2.72 5.76 9.26
C PHE A 18 -3.74 4.97 8.41
N VAL A 19 -3.58 5.03 7.09
CA VAL A 19 -4.33 4.22 6.13
C VAL A 19 -3.33 3.65 5.13
N ILE A 20 -3.31 2.33 4.95
CA ILE A 20 -2.53 1.68 3.89
C ILE A 20 -3.39 1.64 2.63
N THR A 21 -2.80 2.00 1.50
CA THR A 21 -3.42 1.83 0.18
C THR A 21 -2.71 0.71 -0.57
N TRP A 22 -3.46 -0.12 -1.29
CA TRP A 22 -2.91 -1.22 -2.07
C TRP A 22 -3.54 -1.29 -3.45
N GLU A 23 -2.71 -1.30 -4.47
CA GLU A 23 -3.09 -1.45 -5.86
C GLU A 23 -2.55 -2.80 -6.40
N PRO A 24 -3.38 -3.86 -6.48
CA PRO A 24 -2.93 -5.19 -6.87
C PRO A 24 -2.35 -5.22 -8.30
N THR A 25 -2.86 -4.38 -9.20
CA THR A 25 -2.41 -4.28 -10.60
C THR A 25 -0.97 -3.77 -10.74
N ARG A 26 -0.46 -3.03 -9.76
CA ARG A 26 0.96 -2.59 -9.71
C ARG A 26 1.86 -3.53 -8.93
N CYS A 27 1.31 -4.52 -8.21
CA CYS A 27 2.12 -5.36 -7.33
C CYS A 27 3.00 -6.32 -8.16
N ARG A 28 4.33 -6.17 -8.06
CA ARG A 28 5.32 -7.06 -8.70
C ARG A 28 5.78 -8.23 -7.82
N HIS A 29 5.13 -8.43 -6.67
CA HIS A 29 5.46 -9.51 -5.71
C HIS A 29 6.93 -9.57 -5.28
N ALA A 30 7.54 -8.41 -5.02
CA ALA A 30 8.92 -8.30 -4.53
C ALA A 30 9.12 -8.81 -3.09
N ALA A 31 8.04 -9.16 -2.38
CA ALA A 31 8.02 -9.67 -1.00
C ALA A 31 8.60 -8.74 0.10
N GLU A 32 9.10 -7.54 -0.25
CA GLU A 32 9.59 -6.54 0.70
C GLU A 32 8.60 -6.23 1.85
N CYS A 33 7.30 -6.17 1.54
CA CYS A 33 6.28 -5.91 2.55
C CYS A 33 6.09 -7.07 3.53
N VAL A 34 6.01 -8.31 3.01
CA VAL A 34 5.80 -9.52 3.82
C VAL A 34 7.03 -9.81 4.69
N HIS A 35 8.23 -9.57 4.17
CA HIS A 35 9.47 -9.74 4.94
C HIS A 35 9.72 -8.60 5.92
N GLY A 36 9.34 -7.37 5.57
CA GLY A 36 9.57 -6.19 6.39
C GLY A 36 8.63 -6.07 7.58
N LEU A 37 7.35 -6.46 7.43
CA LEU A 37 6.34 -6.35 8.49
C LEU A 37 5.31 -7.49 8.41
N PRO A 38 5.70 -8.74 8.74
CA PRO A 38 4.82 -9.92 8.62
C PRO A 38 3.60 -9.89 9.55
N GLY A 39 3.63 -9.08 10.62
CA GLY A 39 2.46 -8.84 11.46
C GLY A 39 1.34 -8.14 10.68
N VAL A 40 1.71 -7.28 9.72
CA VAL A 40 0.80 -6.49 8.89
C VAL A 40 0.54 -7.14 7.55
N PHE A 41 1.58 -7.57 6.84
CA PHE A 41 1.48 -8.12 5.50
C PHE A 41 1.66 -9.63 5.52
N ASP A 42 0.58 -10.37 5.28
CA ASP A 42 0.57 -11.82 5.28
C ASP A 42 -0.21 -12.34 4.08
N SER A 43 0.50 -12.85 3.07
CA SER A 43 -0.10 -13.41 1.84
C SER A 43 -0.94 -14.68 2.08
N ALA A 44 -0.81 -15.34 3.23
CA ALA A 44 -1.60 -16.51 3.60
C ALA A 44 -2.89 -16.14 4.36
N ARG A 45 -3.00 -14.91 4.87
CA ARG A 45 -4.16 -14.42 5.63
C ARG A 45 -5.21 -13.77 4.72
N ARG A 46 -6.47 -13.78 5.17
CA ARG A 46 -7.56 -12.96 4.62
C ARG A 46 -8.26 -12.19 5.76
N PRO A 47 -8.23 -10.86 5.77
CA PRO A 47 -7.51 -9.97 4.84
C PRO A 47 -5.97 -10.12 4.94
N TRP A 48 -5.27 -9.96 3.82
CA TRP A 48 -3.80 -10.13 3.76
C TRP A 48 -3.03 -8.94 4.37
N ILE A 49 -3.68 -7.78 4.48
CA ILE A 49 -3.20 -6.62 5.25
C ILE A 49 -4.00 -6.55 6.54
N ALA A 50 -3.31 -6.64 7.67
CA ALA A 50 -3.86 -6.46 9.01
C ALA A 50 -3.22 -5.21 9.63
N THR A 51 -4.00 -4.17 9.87
CA THR A 51 -3.51 -2.90 10.45
C THR A 51 -3.48 -2.91 11.98
N ASP A 52 -3.97 -3.98 12.60
CA ASP A 52 -4.06 -4.12 14.05
C ASP A 52 -2.67 -4.20 14.68
N GLY A 53 -2.41 -3.35 15.68
CA GLY A 53 -1.14 -3.32 16.41
C GLY A 53 0.06 -2.78 15.62
N ALA A 54 -0.14 -2.27 14.40
CA ALA A 54 0.94 -1.72 13.58
C ALA A 54 1.20 -0.26 13.91
N ASN A 55 2.49 0.13 13.94
CA ASN A 55 2.86 1.53 14.04
C ASN A 55 2.94 2.20 12.66
N ALA A 56 2.47 3.43 12.55
CA ALA A 56 2.55 4.21 11.31
C ALA A 56 3.99 4.30 10.78
N ASP A 57 5.00 4.42 11.64
CA ASP A 57 6.40 4.57 11.24
C ASP A 57 6.99 3.28 10.65
N GLU A 58 6.64 2.13 11.21
CA GLU A 58 7.02 0.81 10.69
C GLU A 58 6.36 0.57 9.33
N VAL A 59 5.07 0.91 9.22
CA VAL A 59 4.32 0.83 7.97
C VAL A 59 4.99 1.70 6.89
N VAL A 60 5.31 2.96 7.21
CA VAL A 60 5.99 3.88 6.30
C VAL A 60 7.31 3.28 5.81
N THR A 61 8.16 2.85 6.75
CA THR A 61 9.49 2.28 6.46
C THR A 61 9.42 1.07 5.53
N VAL A 62 8.42 0.22 5.70
CA VAL A 62 8.27 -1.03 4.93
C VAL A 62 7.59 -0.77 3.59
N VAL A 63 6.58 0.09 3.55
CA VAL A 63 5.89 0.49 2.32
C VAL A 63 6.84 1.25 1.38
N ASP A 64 7.77 2.06 1.92
CA ASP A 64 8.78 2.77 1.13
C ASP A 64 9.68 1.85 0.31
N ARG A 65 9.91 0.62 0.79
CA ARG A 65 10.71 -0.38 0.09
C ARG A 65 9.98 -0.99 -1.10
N CYS A 66 8.66 -0.79 -1.24
CA CYS A 66 7.90 -1.33 -2.35
C CYS A 66 8.34 -0.68 -3.68
N PRO A 67 9.03 -1.42 -4.58
CA PRO A 67 9.67 -0.85 -5.76
C PRO A 67 8.70 -0.59 -6.92
N SER A 68 7.44 -0.99 -6.78
CA SER A 68 6.40 -0.76 -7.78
C SER A 68 5.36 0.26 -7.36
N TYR A 69 5.51 0.84 -6.15
CA TYR A 69 4.53 1.74 -5.55
C TYR A 69 3.11 1.13 -5.46
N ALA A 70 3.01 -0.20 -5.47
CA ALA A 70 1.74 -0.90 -5.31
C ALA A 70 1.16 -0.73 -3.91
N LEU A 71 2.02 -0.52 -2.92
CA LEU A 71 1.63 -0.15 -1.57
C LEU A 71 1.87 1.35 -1.37
N GLY A 72 0.94 1.99 -0.71
CA GLY A 72 1.00 3.37 -0.27
C GLY A 72 0.49 3.52 1.16
N TYR A 73 0.60 4.73 1.70
CA TYR A 73 0.08 5.09 2.99
C TYR A 73 -0.39 6.55 3.04
N ARG A 74 -1.26 6.85 4.00
CA ARG A 74 -1.57 8.20 4.47
C ARG A 74 -1.54 8.18 6.00
N THR A 75 -0.72 9.00 6.63
CA THR A 75 -0.67 9.12 8.11
C THR A 75 -1.42 10.37 8.58
N ALA A 76 -1.93 10.33 9.81
CA ALA A 76 -2.55 11.49 10.46
C ALA A 76 -1.58 12.66 10.63
N ASP A 77 -0.28 12.36 10.68
CA ASP A 77 0.85 13.30 10.74
C ASP A 77 1.12 13.99 9.37
N GLY A 78 0.34 13.67 8.33
CA GLY A 78 0.40 14.32 7.02
C GLY A 78 1.36 13.67 6.02
N ARG A 79 1.98 12.53 6.35
CA ARG A 79 2.86 11.79 5.42
C ARG A 79 1.99 11.03 4.42
N ILE A 80 2.26 11.21 3.13
CA ILE A 80 1.52 10.55 2.06
C ILE A 80 2.51 9.93 1.09
N ARG A 81 2.32 8.65 0.81
CA ARG A 81 2.95 7.96 -0.32
C ARG A 81 1.89 7.20 -1.04
N THR A 82 1.57 7.60 -2.26
CA THR A 82 0.74 6.83 -3.16
C THR A 82 1.53 6.56 -4.42
N ALA A 83 1.07 5.60 -5.21
CA ALA A 83 1.58 5.46 -6.55
C ALA A 83 1.41 6.81 -7.28
N PRO A 84 2.42 7.32 -7.98
CA PRO A 84 2.24 8.54 -8.75
C PRO A 84 1.09 8.31 -9.72
N GLU A 85 0.12 9.24 -9.70
CA GLU A 85 -1.02 9.23 -10.62
C GLU A 85 -0.53 9.27 -12.08
N ASP A 86 0.70 9.75 -12.27
CA ASP A 86 1.36 9.93 -13.55
C ASP A 86 2.68 9.14 -13.69
N ALA A 87 2.65 7.83 -13.46
CA ALA A 87 3.72 6.93 -13.92
C ALA A 87 3.70 6.73 -15.47
N GLY A 88 3.27 7.76 -16.19
CA GLY A 88 3.28 7.93 -17.63
C GLY A 88 3.58 9.38 -18.05
N ALA A 89 4.19 10.19 -17.17
CA ALA A 89 4.65 11.53 -17.50
C ALA A 89 6.02 11.40 -18.14
N PRO A 90 6.27 12.10 -19.25
CA PRO A 90 7.31 11.78 -20.23
C PRO A 90 8.73 11.68 -19.67
#